data_AF-A0AAD9KWT7-F1
#
_entry.id   AF-A0AAD9KWT7-F1
#
_cell.length_a   1.000
_cell.length_b   1.000
_cell.length_c   1.000
_cell.angle_alpha   90.00
_cell.angle_beta   90.00
_cell.angle_gamma   90.00
#
_symmetry.space_group_name_H-M   'P 1'
#
loop_
_entity.id
_entity.type
_entity.pdbx_description
1 polymer ?
#
loop_
_entity_poly.entity_id
_entity_poly.type
_entity_poly.pdbx_seq_one_letter_code
_entity_poly.pdbx_strand_id
1 'polypeptide(L)'
;MKTGEAMKRMCLPENAQYMGMRVLGANIPVVNWQFSGPFNISLKTTVVQKNCVPLSEEIYMAKEGFISLTTSVYLDVSLSIDNPGVFSPPPSCLHNGLQNNIKVGLCTRQAAQ
;
A
#
# COMPACT_ATOMS: atom_id res chain seq x y z
N MET A 1 -9.38 -12.16 13.83
CA MET A 1 -7.95 -12.28 13.54
C MET A 1 -7.33 -10.93 13.85
N LYS A 2 -6.47 -10.83 14.87
CA LYS A 2 -5.68 -9.61 15.10
C LYS A 2 -4.31 -9.87 14.47
N THR A 3 -3.95 -9.11 13.45
CA THR A 3 -2.63 -9.23 12.82
C THR A 3 -1.51 -8.74 13.74
N GLY A 4 -1.83 -7.98 14.80
CA GLY A 4 -0.85 -7.40 15.73
C GLY A 4 -0.05 -6.24 15.13
N GLU A 5 -0.20 -6.01 13.83
CA GLU A 5 0.53 -4.99 13.07
C GLU A 5 -0.27 -3.69 13.01
N ALA A 6 0.43 -2.56 13.18
CA ALA A 6 -0.17 -1.25 12.97
C ALA A 6 -0.49 -1.07 11.47
N MET A 7 -1.70 -0.63 11.17
CA MET A 7 -2.06 -0.23 9.80
C MET A 7 -1.16 0.93 9.38
N LYS A 8 -0.43 0.75 8.29
CA LYS A 8 0.36 1.79 7.65
C LYS A 8 -0.43 2.37 6.48
N ARG A 9 -0.38 3.69 6.33
CA ARG A 9 -0.93 4.34 5.14
C ARG A 9 -0.08 3.93 3.94
N MET A 10 -0.74 3.69 2.79
CA MET A 10 -0.05 3.53 1.51
C MET A 10 0.44 4.88 1.01
N CYS A 11 1.52 5.38 1.61
CA CYS A 11 2.18 6.62 1.24
C CYS A 11 3.67 6.36 1.05
N LEU A 12 4.31 7.15 0.20
CA LEU A 12 5.77 7.15 0.10
C LEU A 12 6.36 7.58 1.45
N PRO A 13 7.31 6.82 2.03
CA PRO A 13 8.02 7.23 3.23
C PRO A 13 8.79 8.53 3.01
N GLU A 14 8.91 9.38 4.03
CA GLU A 14 9.62 10.68 3.93
C GLU A 14 11.09 10.53 3.53
N ASN A 15 11.72 9.41 3.90
CA ASN A 15 13.11 9.10 3.57
C ASN A 15 13.26 8.26 2.29
N ALA A 16 12.22 8.19 1.45
CA ALA A 16 12.32 7.53 0.15
C ALA A 16 13.27 8.30 -0.77
N GLN A 17 14.14 7.55 -1.46
CA GLN A 17 15.11 8.06 -2.40
C GLN A 17 14.51 8.08 -3.81
N TYR A 18 14.69 9.20 -4.50
CA TYR A 18 14.32 9.31 -5.90
C TYR A 18 15.28 8.48 -6.76
N MET A 19 14.73 7.54 -7.54
CA MET A 19 15.51 6.63 -8.38
C MET A 19 15.54 7.05 -9.84
N GLY A 20 14.65 7.96 -10.24
CA GLY A 20 14.52 8.40 -11.62
C GLY A 20 13.08 8.52 -12.07
N MET A 21 12.95 8.99 -13.30
CA MET A 21 11.69 9.19 -13.99
C MET A 21 11.77 8.54 -15.35
N ARG A 22 10.65 7.96 -15.80
CA ARG A 22 10.52 7.36 -17.12
C ARG A 22 9.11 7.57 -17.65
N VAL A 23 8.91 7.35 -18.95
CA VAL A 23 7.58 7.34 -19.56
C VAL A 23 7.18 5.88 -19.78
N LEU A 24 6.00 5.50 -19.29
CA LEU A 24 5.38 4.22 -19.60
C LEU A 24 4.44 4.37 -20.79
N GLY A 25 4.52 3.42 -21.72
CA GLY A 25 3.74 3.45 -22.96
C GLY A 25 4.04 4.70 -23.78
N ALA A 26 2.98 5.33 -24.31
CA ALA A 26 3.14 6.50 -25.17
C ALA A 26 3.39 7.80 -24.39
N ASN A 27 2.80 8.00 -23.21
CA ASN A 27 2.76 9.32 -22.56
C ASN A 27 2.41 9.31 -21.06
N ILE A 28 2.68 8.23 -20.33
CA ILE A 28 2.42 8.18 -18.88
C ILE A 28 3.74 8.43 -18.15
N PRO A 29 4.06 9.67 -17.73
CA PRO A 29 5.25 9.93 -16.94
C PRO A 29 5.10 9.34 -15.55
N VAL A 30 6.10 8.56 -15.15
CA VAL A 30 6.16 7.88 -13.86
C VAL A 30 7.47 8.17 -13.16
N VAL A 31 7.40 8.15 -11.84
CA VAL A 31 8.55 8.35 -10.96
C VAL A 31 8.77 7.08 -10.15
N ASN A 32 10.03 6.68 -10.04
CA ASN A 32 10.46 5.57 -9.23
C ASN A 32 11.08 6.09 -7.93
N TRP A 33 10.61 5.53 -6.82
CA TRP A 33 11.13 5.78 -5.48
C TRP A 33 11.63 4.47 -4.87
N GLN A 34 12.68 4.53 -4.07
CA GLN A 34 13.17 3.41 -3.29
C GLN A 34 13.27 3.77 -1.82
N PHE A 35 12.91 2.84 -0.95
CA PHE A 35 13.07 2.97 0.48
C PHE A 35 13.74 1.71 1.02
N SER A 36 14.72 1.89 1.89
CA SER A 36 15.32 0.80 2.65
C SER A 36 14.95 0.98 4.11
N GLY A 37 14.17 0.05 4.63
CA GLY A 37 13.67 0.04 6.00
C GLY A 37 14.46 -0.86 6.94
N PRO A 38 14.08 -0.89 8.22
CA PRO A 38 14.64 -1.84 9.18
C PRO A 38 14.36 -3.28 8.74
N PHE A 39 15.14 -4.23 9.29
CA PHE A 39 15.01 -5.67 9.02
C PHE A 39 15.27 -6.08 7.56
N ASN A 40 16.17 -5.39 6.86
CA ASN A 40 16.57 -5.66 5.47
C ASN A 40 15.39 -5.65 4.49
N ILE A 41 14.42 -4.77 4.73
CA ILE A 41 13.31 -4.56 3.81
C ILE A 41 13.71 -3.45 2.83
N SER A 42 13.62 -3.72 1.54
CA SER A 42 13.71 -2.72 0.49
C SER A 42 12.39 -2.64 -0.25
N LEU A 43 11.86 -1.44 -0.40
CA LEU A 43 10.65 -1.13 -1.15
C LEU A 43 11.04 -0.35 -2.40
N LYS A 44 10.50 -0.71 -3.56
CA LYS A 44 10.51 0.14 -4.74
C LYS A 44 9.09 0.43 -5.17
N THR A 45 8.76 1.69 -5.34
CA THR A 45 7.42 2.13 -5.70
C THR A 45 7.49 2.94 -6.99
N THR A 46 6.59 2.63 -7.92
CA THR A 46 6.37 3.42 -9.13
C THR A 46 5.05 4.16 -8.99
N VAL A 47 5.07 5.49 -9.16
CA VAL A 47 3.88 6.33 -9.11
C VAL A 47 3.73 7.17 -10.37
N VAL A 48 2.50 7.50 -10.75
CA VAL A 48 2.23 8.49 -11.81
C VAL A 48 2.66 9.88 -11.32
N GLN A 49 3.47 10.59 -12.11
CA GLN A 49 4.07 11.87 -11.70
C GLN A 49 3.01 12.94 -11.38
N LYS A 50 1.92 12.99 -12.15
CA LYS A 50 0.92 14.07 -12.07
C LYS A 50 0.07 14.04 -10.80
N ASN A 51 -0.26 12.85 -10.31
CA ASN A 51 -1.28 12.66 -9.26
C ASN A 51 -0.87 11.64 -8.18
N CYS A 52 0.39 11.18 -8.20
CA CYS A 52 0.95 10.22 -7.24
C CYS A 52 0.16 8.91 -7.13
N VAL A 53 -0.60 8.52 -8.16
CA VAL A 53 -1.33 7.25 -8.17
C VAL A 53 -0.31 6.10 -8.23
N PRO A 54 -0.38 5.12 -7.32
CA PRO A 54 0.53 3.98 -7.35
C PRO A 54 0.26 3.13 -8.59
N LEU A 55 1.33 2.69 -9.24
CA LEU A 55 1.27 1.76 -10.39
C LEU A 55 1.84 0.40 -10.02
N SER A 56 2.97 0.40 -9.32
CA SER A 56 3.58 -0.83 -8.84
C SER A 56 4.31 -0.63 -7.53
N GLU A 57 4.39 -1.70 -6.76
CA GLU A 57 5.18 -1.79 -5.54
C GLU A 57 5.93 -3.13 -5.54
N GLU A 58 7.23 -3.08 -5.26
CA GLU A 58 8.09 -4.23 -5.08
C GLU A 58 8.64 -4.21 -3.66
N ILE A 59 8.31 -5.23 -2.87
CA ILE A 59 8.82 -5.43 -1.53
C ILE A 59 9.82 -6.58 -1.58
N TYR A 60 11.07 -6.25 -1.31
CA TYR A 60 12.14 -7.19 -1.09
C TYR A 60 12.42 -7.31 0.40
N MET A 61 12.49 -8.53 0.93
CA MET A 61 12.84 -8.79 2.32
C MET A 61 13.83 -9.95 2.39
N ALA A 62 14.95 -9.74 3.08
CA ALA A 62 15.95 -10.77 3.31
C ALA A 62 16.17 -11.03 4.81
N LYS A 63 15.86 -12.24 5.29
CA LYS A 63 16.05 -12.62 6.69
C LYS A 63 16.62 -14.04 6.79
N GLU A 64 17.76 -14.17 7.48
CA GLU A 64 18.31 -15.45 7.96
C GLU A 64 18.30 -16.59 6.91
N GLY A 65 18.72 -16.29 5.68
CA GLY A 65 18.82 -17.25 4.57
C GLY A 65 17.56 -17.37 3.70
N PHE A 66 16.47 -16.67 4.04
CA PHE A 66 15.28 -16.55 3.21
C PHE A 66 15.21 -15.20 2.50
N ILE A 67 14.85 -15.23 1.22
CA ILE A 67 14.60 -14.05 0.40
C ILE A 67 13.14 -14.11 -0.05
N SER A 68 12.39 -13.05 0.24
CA SER A 68 11.05 -12.83 -0.30
C SER A 68 11.06 -11.64 -1.24
N LEU A 69 10.40 -11.81 -2.38
CA LEU A 69 10.06 -10.72 -3.28
C LEU A 69 8.54 -10.76 -3.52
N THR A 70 7.88 -9.66 -3.23
CA THR A 70 6.45 -9.47 -3.55
C THR A 70 6.33 -8.29 -4.50
N THR A 71 5.61 -8.50 -5.60
CA THR A 71 5.29 -7.44 -6.56
C THR A 71 3.79 -7.26 -6.61
N SER A 72 3.33 -6.03 -6.42
CA SER A 72 1.94 -5.62 -6.58
C SER A 72 1.84 -4.63 -7.73
N VAL A 73 0.79 -4.78 -8.54
CA VAL A 73 0.47 -3.88 -9.65
C VAL A 73 -0.94 -3.39 -9.44
N TYR A 74 -1.15 -2.08 -9.62
CA TYR A 74 -2.43 -1.42 -9.41
C TYR A 74 -2.95 -0.93 -10.75
N LEU A 75 -4.08 -1.48 -11.17
CA LEU A 75 -4.77 -1.16 -12.42
C LEU A 75 -6.18 -0.66 -12.08
N ASP A 76 -6.75 0.16 -12.97
CA ASP A 76 -8.13 0.68 -12.86
C ASP A 76 -8.43 1.35 -11.50
N VAL A 77 -7.46 2.12 -11.01
CA VAL A 77 -7.55 2.79 -9.70
C VAL A 77 -8.56 3.94 -9.76
N SER A 78 -9.63 3.84 -8.97
CA SER A 78 -10.55 4.94 -8.68
C SER A 78 -10.20 5.65 -7.38
N LEU A 79 -10.55 6.94 -7.30
CA LEU A 79 -10.48 7.67 -6.05
C LEU A 79 -11.72 7.36 -5.22
N SER A 80 -11.53 7.17 -3.91
CA SER A 80 -12.60 6.86 -2.95
C SER A 80 -13.19 5.46 -3.11
N ILE A 81 -14.21 5.14 -2.31
CA ILE A 81 -14.83 3.82 -2.22
C ILE A 81 -16.32 3.99 -2.46
N ASP A 82 -16.81 3.41 -3.55
CA ASP A 82 -18.20 3.60 -3.99
C ASP A 82 -19.21 2.93 -3.04
N ASN A 83 -18.86 1.73 -2.54
CA ASN A 83 -19.69 0.97 -1.62
C ASN A 83 -18.92 0.66 -0.32
N PRO A 84 -19.14 1.41 0.79
CA PRO A 84 -18.48 1.13 2.06
C PRO A 84 -18.90 -0.20 2.70
N GLY A 85 -20.00 -0.81 2.25
CA GLY A 85 -20.46 -2.13 2.71
C GLY A 85 -19.48 -3.27 2.43
N VAL A 86 -18.49 -3.06 1.55
CA VAL A 86 -17.40 -4.03 1.30
C VAL A 86 -16.53 -4.30 2.54
N PHE A 87 -16.57 -3.40 3.53
CA PHE A 87 -15.87 -3.59 4.81
C PHE A 87 -16.68 -4.34 5.86
N SER A 88 -17.98 -4.55 5.61
CA SER A 88 -18.85 -5.29 6.51
C SER A 88 -18.61 -6.79 6.32
N PRO A 89 -18.25 -7.54 7.39
CA PRO A 89 -18.07 -8.98 7.27
C PRO A 89 -19.38 -9.66 6.87
N PRO A 90 -19.35 -10.68 6.00
CA PRO A 90 -20.56 -11.42 5.65
C PRO A 90 -21.08 -12.21 6.86
N PRO A 91 -22.39 -12.55 6.91
CA PRO A 91 -22.99 -13.27 8.04
C PRO A 91 -22.28 -14.59 8.41
N SER A 92 -21.73 -15.28 7.41
CA SER A 92 -20.95 -16.51 7.61
C SER A 92 -19.69 -16.31 8.47
N CYS A 93 -19.11 -15.11 8.48
CA CYS A 93 -17.95 -14.78 9.31
C CYS A 93 -18.32 -14.47 10.77
N LEU A 94 -19.61 -14.28 11.09
CA LEU A 94 -20.07 -13.87 12.42
C LEU A 94 -20.33 -15.04 13.37
N HIS A 95 -20.42 -16.28 12.85
CA HIS A 95 -20.68 -17.48 13.66
C HIS A 95 -19.42 -18.09 14.30
N ASN A 96 -18.22 -17.72 13.83
CA ASN A 96 -16.94 -18.21 14.36
C ASN A 96 -16.32 -17.19 15.32
N GLY A 97 -16.86 -17.00 16.54
CA GLY A 97 -16.17 -16.49 17.75
C GLY A 97 -15.24 -15.26 17.70
N LEU A 98 -15.15 -14.54 16.58
CA LEU A 98 -14.18 -13.47 16.31
C LEU A 98 -14.81 -12.08 16.40
N GLN A 99 -16.01 -12.00 16.99
CA GLN A 99 -16.57 -10.74 17.43
C GLN A 99 -15.85 -10.33 18.70
N ASN A 100 -14.93 -9.37 18.59
CA ASN A 100 -14.76 -8.29 19.55
C ASN A 100 -13.61 -7.40 19.07
N ASN A 101 -13.98 -6.25 18.49
CA ASN A 101 -13.13 -5.07 18.21
C ASN A 101 -12.41 -4.98 16.85
N ILE A 102 -13.10 -5.18 15.73
CA ILE A 102 -12.63 -4.62 14.45
C ILE A 102 -13.09 -3.17 14.39
N LYS A 103 -12.24 -2.24 14.87
CA LYS A 103 -12.39 -0.81 14.55
C LYS A 103 -11.84 -0.60 13.14
N VAL A 104 -12.72 -0.49 12.15
CA VAL A 104 -12.32 -0.02 10.81
C VAL A 104 -12.01 1.47 10.95
N GLY A 105 -10.72 1.80 11.04
CA GLY A 105 -10.26 3.18 10.99
C GLY A 105 -10.49 3.72 9.57
N LEU A 106 -11.57 4.48 9.38
CA LEU A 106 -11.74 5.29 8.17
C LEU A 106 -10.51 6.21 8.06
N CYS A 107 -9.78 6.12 6.95
CA CYS A 107 -8.76 7.09 6.58
C CYS A 107 -9.44 8.43 6.27
N THR A 108 -9.78 9.20 7.29
CA THR A 108 -10.27 10.57 7.12
C THR A 108 -9.10 11.47 6.75
N ARG A 109 -9.33 12.32 5.74
CA ARG A 109 -8.41 13.39 5.35
C ARG A 109 -8.19 14.30 6.55
N GLN A 110 -7.01 14.27 7.15
CA GLN A 110 -6.52 15.43 7.90
C GLN A 110 -6.05 16.45 6.87
N ALA A 111 -6.87 17.46 6.62
CA ALA A 111 -6.46 18.67 5.94
C ALA A 111 -5.38 19.34 6.80
N ALA A 112 -4.28 19.72 6.14
CA ALA A 112 -3.21 20.50 6.73
C ALA A 112 -3.76 21.83 7.29
N GLN A 113 -3.28 22.19 8.48
CA GLN A 113 -3.11 23.57 8.94
C GLN A 113 -1.67 23.70 9.42
#